data_AF-A0A2N5GUD0-F1
#
_entry.id   AF-A0A2N5GUD0-F1
#
_cell.length_a   1.000
_cell.length_b   1.000
_cell.length_c   1.000
_cell.angle_alpha   90.00
_cell.angle_beta   90.00
_cell.angle_gamma   90.00
#
_symmetry.space_group_name_H-M   'P 1'
#
loop_
_entity.id
_entity.type
_entity.pdbx_description
1 polymer ?
#
loop_
_entity_poly.entity_id
_entity_poly.type
_entity_poly.pdbx_seq_one_letter_code
_entity_poly.pdbx_strand_id
1 'polypeptide(L)'
;MYFPSKKDLWMAIIIWTFIFLFIVPPIFLPGFGVYMLPKILDTGLIRILIACFPMNMLLWIWLKTGYTIKDFVVNIQYGPIKMTIKMEQIGVVPA
;
A
#
# COMPACT_ATOMS: atom_id res chain seq x y z
N MET A 1 16.37 -3.58 17.31
CA MET A 1 15.10 -2.99 17.81
C MET A 1 14.15 -2.74 16.64
N TYR A 2 12.88 -3.13 16.75
CA TYR A 2 11.86 -2.87 15.72
C TYR A 2 11.08 -1.61 16.07
N PHE A 3 10.94 -0.73 15.09
CA PHE A 3 10.17 0.50 15.21
C PHE A 3 9.05 0.49 14.17
N PRO A 4 7.78 0.52 14.60
CA PRO A 4 6.68 0.64 13.67
C PRO A 4 6.71 2.02 12.99
N SER A 5 6.25 2.08 11.75
CA SER A 5 6.02 3.36 11.09
C SER A 5 4.95 4.15 11.85
N LYS A 6 5.18 5.46 12.03
CA LYS A 6 4.18 6.37 12.63
C LYS A 6 3.03 6.52 11.63
N LYS A 7 1.92 5.83 11.90
CA LYS A 7 0.71 5.93 11.08
C LYS A 7 -0.01 7.22 11.44
N ASP A 8 -0.06 8.16 10.49
CA ASP A 8 -0.84 9.39 10.63
C ASP A 8 -2.32 9.10 10.33
N LEU A 9 -3.21 9.73 11.11
CA LEU A 9 -4.66 9.65 10.94
C LEU A 9 -5.07 10.22 9.57
N TRP A 10 -4.39 11.27 9.10
CA TRP A 10 -4.58 11.81 7.74
C TRP A 10 -4.30 10.77 6.66
N MET A 11 -3.20 10.06 6.79
CA MET A 11 -2.79 9.02 5.83
C MET A 11 -3.76 7.83 5.87
N ALA A 12 -4.28 7.50 7.06
CA ALA A 12 -5.33 6.50 7.21
C ALA A 12 -6.60 6.90 6.45
N ILE A 13 -7.11 8.12 6.64
CA ILE A 13 -8.32 8.61 5.97
C ILE A 13 -8.18 8.49 4.45
N ILE A 14 -7.04 8.91 3.89
CA ILE A 14 -6.77 8.84 2.45
C ILE A 14 -6.82 7.39 1.96
N ILE A 15 -6.07 6.48 2.60
CA ILE A 15 -5.99 5.08 2.19
C ILE A 15 -7.35 4.39 2.26
N TRP A 16 -8.09 4.57 3.36
CA TRP A 16 -9.43 4.00 3.51
C TRP A 16 -10.42 4.57 2.50
N THR A 17 -10.37 5.88 2.22
CA THR A 17 -11.21 6.51 1.20
C THR A 17 -10.98 5.90 -0.18
N PHE A 18 -9.71 5.71 -0.57
CA PHE A 18 -9.38 5.05 -1.84
C PHE A 18 -9.85 3.60 -1.86
N ILE A 19 -9.67 2.84 -0.78
CA ILE A 19 -10.19 1.46 -0.68
C ILE A 19 -11.71 1.44 -0.93
N PHE A 20 -12.48 2.31 -0.28
CA PHE A 20 -13.92 2.40 -0.52
C PHE A 20 -14.26 2.80 -1.96
N LEU A 21 -13.56 3.79 -2.51
CA LEU A 21 -13.74 4.27 -3.89
C LEU A 21 -13.48 3.16 -4.92
N PHE A 22 -12.52 2.26 -4.67
CA PHE A 22 -12.19 1.20 -5.62
C PHE A 22 -13.07 -0.05 -5.47
N ILE A 23 -13.66 -0.31 -4.29
CA ILE A 23 -14.50 -1.49 -4.00
C ILE A 23 -15.98 -1.26 -4.32
N VAL A 24 -16.52 -0.11 -3.91
CA VAL A 24 -17.98 0.12 -3.96
C VAL A 24 -18.51 0.13 -5.39
N PRO A 25 -17.89 0.84 -6.37
CA PRO A 25 -18.39 0.86 -7.74
C PRO A 25 -18.44 -0.50 -8.45
N PRO A 26 -17.41 -1.37 -8.43
CA PRO A 26 -17.49 -2.66 -9.12
C PRO A 26 -18.52 -3.64 -8.52
N ILE A 27 -18.90 -3.49 -7.25
CA ILE A 27 -19.89 -4.36 -6.59
C ILE A 27 -21.32 -3.85 -6.77
N PHE A 28 -21.55 -2.54 -6.57
CA PHE A 28 -22.90 -1.97 -6.49
C PHE A 28 -23.33 -1.19 -7.74
N LEU A 29 -22.38 -0.73 -8.56
CA LEU A 29 -22.64 0.13 -9.73
C LEU A 29 -21.96 -0.44 -10.99
N PRO A 30 -22.46 -1.56 -11.54
CA PRO A 30 -21.95 -2.12 -12.78
C PRO A 30 -22.18 -1.14 -13.94
N GLY A 31 -21.16 -0.38 -14.33
CA GLY A 31 -21.21 0.62 -15.39
C GLY A 31 -20.76 2.03 -14.98
N PHE A 32 -20.50 2.25 -13.69
CA PHE A 32 -20.02 3.54 -13.17
C PHE A 32 -18.50 3.52 -12.95
N GLY A 33 -17.77 4.46 -13.55
CA GLY A 33 -16.34 4.71 -13.29
C GLY A 33 -15.36 4.26 -14.39
N VAL A 34 -14.06 4.35 -14.09
CA VAL A 34 -12.91 4.12 -15.00
C VAL A 34 -12.74 2.63 -15.41
N TYR A 35 -13.60 1.75 -14.89
CA TYR A 35 -13.57 0.31 -15.15
C TYR A 35 -14.29 -0.09 -16.44
N MET A 36 -14.11 0.67 -17.52
CA MET A 36 -14.50 0.22 -18.86
C MET A 36 -13.49 -0.83 -19.34
N LEU A 37 -13.61 -2.04 -18.78
CA LEU A 37 -12.84 -3.18 -19.24
C LEU A 37 -13.35 -3.57 -20.64
N PRO A 38 -12.47 -4.00 -21.56
CA PRO A 38 -12.91 -4.58 -22.81
C PRO A 38 -13.84 -5.76 -22.53
N LYS A 39 -14.87 -5.97 -23.37
CA LYS A 39 -15.92 -6.99 -23.18
C LYS A 39 -15.39 -8.41 -22.86
N ILE A 40 -14.15 -8.70 -23.25
CA ILE A 40 -13.46 -9.97 -23.00
C ILE A 40 -13.09 -10.15 -21.51
N LEU A 41 -12.78 -9.06 -20.81
CA LEU A 41 -12.43 -9.04 -19.37
C LEU A 41 -13.59 -8.56 -18.47
N ASP A 42 -14.71 -8.09 -19.05
CA ASP A 42 -15.88 -7.62 -18.31
C ASP A 42 -16.78 -8.78 -17.83
N THR A 43 -16.15 -9.77 -17.19
CA THR A 43 -16.85 -10.79 -16.43
C THR A 43 -16.89 -10.34 -14.98
N GLY A 44 -18.05 -10.44 -14.30
CA GLY A 44 -18.22 -9.91 -12.93
C GLY A 44 -17.13 -10.34 -11.94
N LEU A 45 -16.68 -11.60 -12.01
CA LEU A 45 -15.58 -12.13 -11.18
C LEU A 45 -14.21 -11.51 -11.52
N ILE A 46 -13.90 -11.35 -12.81
CA ILE A 46 -12.62 -10.80 -13.27
C ILE A 46 -12.51 -9.33 -12.87
N ARG A 47 -13.60 -8.58 -13.00
CA ARG A 47 -13.68 -7.18 -12.56
C ARG A 47 -13.41 -7.01 -11.07
N ILE A 48 -13.98 -7.88 -10.23
CA ILE A 48 -13.74 -7.88 -8.78
C ILE A 48 -12.26 -8.22 -8.48
N LEU A 49 -11.70 -9.24 -9.12
CA LEU A 49 -10.29 -9.63 -8.93
C LEU A 49 -9.32 -8.49 -9.27
N ILE A 50 -9.55 -7.80 -10.38
CA ILE A 50 -8.73 -6.65 -10.80
C ILE A 50 -8.87 -5.49 -9.81
N ALA A 51 -10.07 -5.21 -9.30
CA ALA A 51 -10.29 -4.17 -8.29
C ALA A 51 -9.68 -4.52 -6.93
N CYS A 52 -9.65 -5.81 -6.55
CA CYS A 52 -9.06 -6.28 -5.31
C CYS A 52 -7.53 -6.19 -5.31
N PHE A 53 -6.86 -6.25 -6.47
CA PHE A 53 -5.40 -6.20 -6.55
C PHE A 53 -4.78 -4.92 -5.94
N PRO A 54 -5.15 -3.70 -6.39
CA PRO A 54 -4.61 -2.47 -5.81
C PRO A 54 -4.99 -2.32 -4.33
N MET A 55 -6.20 -2.73 -3.94
CA MET A 55 -6.62 -2.75 -2.52
C MET A 55 -5.65 -3.57 -1.66
N ASN A 56 -5.34 -4.80 -2.07
CA ASN A 56 -4.42 -5.66 -1.34
C ASN A 56 -3.02 -5.05 -1.24
N MET A 57 -2.54 -4.39 -2.30
CA MET A 57 -1.26 -3.68 -2.26
C MET A 57 -1.29 -2.50 -1.26
N LEU A 58 -2.33 -1.67 -1.27
CA LEU A 58 -2.46 -0.54 -0.34
C LEU A 58 -2.55 -1.01 1.12
N LEU A 59 -3.35 -2.04 1.40
CA LEU A 59 -3.44 -2.64 2.74
C LEU A 59 -2.12 -3.23 3.19
N TRP A 60 -1.39 -3.90 2.30
CA TRP A 60 -0.09 -4.47 2.61
C TRP A 60 0.92 -3.36 2.95
N ILE A 61 0.99 -2.29 2.15
CA ILE A 61 1.83 -1.13 2.45
C ILE A 61 1.45 -0.52 3.80
N TRP A 62 0.15 -0.38 4.09
CA TRP A 62 -0.33 0.18 5.36
C TRP A 62 0.04 -0.66 6.59
N LEU A 63 0.01 -1.99 6.48
CA LEU A 63 0.22 -2.89 7.63
C LEU A 63 1.68 -3.29 7.83
N LYS A 64 2.48 -3.48 6.77
CA LYS A 64 3.84 -4.04 6.84
C LYS A 64 4.97 -3.00 6.79
N THR A 65 4.64 -1.71 6.81
CA THR A 65 5.68 -0.67 6.80
C THR A 65 6.27 -0.43 8.19
N GLY A 66 7.59 -0.53 8.30
CA GLY A 66 8.34 -0.31 9.54
C GLY A 66 9.84 -0.41 9.33
N TYR A 67 10.62 -0.05 10.35
CA TYR A 67 12.08 -0.10 10.29
C TYR A 67 12.66 -0.90 11.46
N THR A 68 13.71 -1.66 11.16
CA THR A 68 14.44 -2.47 12.14
C THR A 68 15.88 -2.01 12.16
N ILE A 69 16.36 -1.62 13.34
CA ILE A 69 17.76 -1.25 13.56
C ILE A 69 18.46 -2.45 14.19
N LYS A 70 19.51 -2.97 13.54
CA LYS A 70 20.32 -4.07 14.06
C LYS A 70 21.77 -3.88 13.63
N ASP A 71 22.72 -3.97 14.58
CA ASP A 71 24.17 -4.08 14.33
C ASP A 71 24.70 -3.11 13.25
N PHE A 72 24.43 -1.81 13.39
CA PHE A 72 24.83 -0.74 12.45
C PHE A 72 24.16 -0.75 11.07
N VAL A 73 23.06 -1.50 10.95
CA VAL A 73 22.25 -1.59 9.73
C VAL A 73 20.82 -1.15 10.02
N VAL A 74 20.29 -0.30 9.14
CA VAL A 74 18.88 0.09 9.12
C VAL A 74 18.19 -0.70 8.03
N ASN A 75 17.32 -1.63 8.43
CA ASN A 75 16.44 -2.35 7.52
C ASN A 75 15.10 -1.65 7.48
N ILE A 76 14.76 -1.07 6.34
CA ILE A 76 13.47 -0.43 6.11
C ILE A 76 12.61 -1.39 5.29
N GLN A 77 11.42 -1.69 5.79
CA GLN A 77 10.44 -2.50 5.09
C GLN A 77 9.26 -1.61 4.69
N TYR A 78 8.93 -1.62 3.40
CA TYR A 78 7.79 -0.93 2.81
C TYR A 78 6.93 -1.95 2.06
N GLY A 79 5.94 -2.53 2.75
CA GLY A 79 5.13 -3.61 2.19
C GLY A 79 6.01 -4.82 1.76
N PRO A 80 6.04 -5.17 0.46
CA PRO A 80 6.87 -6.25 -0.07
C PRO A 80 8.34 -5.85 -0.28
N ILE A 81 8.63 -4.55 -0.37
CA ILE A 81 9.98 -4.05 -0.64
C ILE A 81 10.77 -3.97 0.67
N LYS A 82 12.01 -4.45 0.64
CA LYS A 82 12.95 -4.36 1.75
C LYS A 82 14.19 -3.62 1.27
N MET A 83 14.60 -2.62 2.04
CA MET A 83 15.80 -1.82 1.78
C MET A 83 16.71 -1.92 2.99
N THR A 84 18.00 -2.12 2.73
CA THR A 84 19.01 -2.25 3.77
C THR A 84 20.03 -1.15 3.58
N ILE A 85 20.18 -0.29 4.58
CA ILE A 85 21.11 0.85 4.57
C ILE A 85 22.14 0.64 5.67
N LYS A 86 23.42 0.71 5.33
CA LYS A 86 24.50 0.69 6.32
C LYS A 86 24.67 2.09 6.91
N MET A 87 24.80 2.20 8.23
CA MET A 87 24.97 3.49 8.91
C MET A 87 26.20 4.26 8.43
N GLU A 88 27.23 3.56 7.95
CA GLU A 88 28.45 4.15 7.34
C GLU A 88 28.15 5.05 6.12
N GLN A 89 26.99 4.88 5.48
CA GLN A 89 26.58 5.63 4.29
C GLN A 89 25.71 6.85 4.62
N ILE A 90 25.29 7.00 5.88
CA ILE A 90 24.41 8.09 6.30
C ILE A 90 25.27 9.27 6.76
N GLY A 91 25.19 10.38 6.03
CA GLY A 91 25.83 11.64 6.41
C GLY A 91 25.25 12.18 7.72
N VAL A 92 26.10 12.77 8.56
CA VAL A 92 25.70 13.37 9.84
C VAL A 92 24.73 14.53 9.56
N VAL A 93 23.50 14.42 10.06
CA VAL A 93 22.54 15.53 10.07
C VAL A 93 22.67 16.26 11.42
N PRO A 94 23.04 17.55 11.45
CA PRO A 94 23.07 18.32 12.69
C PRO A 94 21.66 18.43 13.30
N ALA A 95 21.60 18.33 14.63
CA ALA A 95 20.37 18.33 15.43
C ALA A 95 19.67 19.68 15.49
#